data_AF-A0AAI8R7J2-F1
#
_entry.id   AF-A0AAI8R7J2-F1
#
_cell.length_a   1.000
_cell.length_b   1.000
_cell.length_c   1.000
_cell.angle_alpha   90.00
_cell.angle_beta   90.00
_cell.angle_gamma   90.00
#
_symmetry.space_group_name_H-M   'P 1'
#
loop_
_entity.id
_entity.type
_entity.pdbx_description
1 polymer ?
#
loop_
_entity_poly.entity_id
_entity_poly.type
_entity_poly.pdbx_seq_one_letter_code
_entity_poly.pdbx_strand_id
1 'polypeptide(L)'
;MAMQSFGTAESYMNSLIQDYYKNANTRDKVIRHLASILANENYLHPFREGNGRTQREVIRSLGLAKGYDSEFNVELDDEMYNLSLDGTVH
;
A
#
# COMPACT_ATOMS: atom_id res chain seq x y z
N MET A 1 -13.02 10.29 -15.46
CA MET A 1 -12.73 10.25 -14.02
C MET A 1 -11.68 11.29 -13.74
N ALA A 2 -11.99 12.24 -12.86
CA ALA A 2 -11.12 13.38 -12.60
C ALA A 2 -9.75 12.85 -12.19
N MET A 3 -8.74 13.24 -12.96
CA MET A 3 -7.34 13.19 -12.57
C MET A 3 -7.27 13.91 -11.22
N GLN A 4 -7.35 13.15 -10.12
CA GLN A 4 -6.94 13.65 -8.82
C GLN A 4 -5.53 14.17 -9.08
N SER A 5 -5.32 15.48 -8.88
CA SER A 5 -4.03 16.08 -9.23
C SER A 5 -2.95 15.24 -8.54
N PHE A 6 -1.88 14.89 -9.24
CA PHE A 6 -0.82 14.05 -8.69
C PHE A 6 -0.38 14.54 -7.30
N GLY A 7 -0.33 15.86 -7.09
CA GLY A 7 -0.03 16.46 -5.79
C GLY A 7 -1.05 16.15 -4.67
N THR A 8 -2.34 15.99 -5.00
CA THR A 8 -3.37 15.54 -4.04
C THR A 8 -3.16 14.08 -3.64
N ALA A 9 -2.90 13.20 -4.61
CA ALA A 9 -2.60 11.80 -4.36
C ALA A 9 -1.34 11.62 -3.52
N GLU A 10 -0.28 12.36 -3.86
CA GLU A 10 0.97 12.39 -3.10
C GLU A 10 0.75 12.88 -1.66
N SER A 11 0.04 14.01 -1.49
CA SER A 11 -0.27 14.55 -0.16
C SER A 11 -1.08 13.55 0.69
N TYR A 12 -2.01 12.85 0.06
CA TYR A 12 -2.83 11.84 0.74
C TYR A 12 -2.00 10.63 1.15
N MET A 13 -1.18 10.07 0.24
CA MET A 13 -0.25 8.99 0.56
C MET A 13 0.71 9.36 1.69
N ASN A 14 1.26 10.57 1.66
CA ASN A 14 2.11 11.09 2.72
C ASN A 14 1.37 11.14 4.07
N SER A 15 0.07 11.50 4.07
CA SER A 15 -0.72 11.52 5.29
C SER A 15 -0.92 10.12 5.89
N LEU A 16 -1.17 9.10 5.04
CA LEU A 16 -1.28 7.69 5.48
C LEU A 16 0.04 7.18 6.07
N ILE A 17 1.17 7.50 5.43
CA ILE A 17 2.50 7.09 5.92
C ILE A 17 2.83 7.78 7.25
N GLN A 18 2.50 9.07 7.39
CA GLN A 18 2.69 9.80 8.65
C GLN A 18 1.82 9.23 9.78
N ASP A 19 0.57 8.87 9.47
CA ASP A 19 -0.35 8.23 10.40
C ASP A 19 0.18 6.86 10.85
N TYR A 20 0.67 6.05 9.91
CA TYR A 20 1.33 4.77 10.18
C TYR A 20 2.47 4.93 11.19
N TYR A 21 3.39 5.87 10.97
CA TYR A 21 4.52 6.06 11.88
C TYR A 21 4.07 6.41 13.30
N LYS A 22 3.05 7.26 13.44
CA LYS A 22 2.57 7.74 14.75
C LYS A 22 1.71 6.70 15.48
N ASN A 23 0.82 6.03 14.75
CA ASN A 23 -0.32 5.34 15.36
C ASN A 23 -0.28 3.81 15.22
N ALA A 24 0.55 3.26 14.32
CA ALA A 24 0.70 1.82 14.15
C ALA A 24 1.71 1.24 15.17
N ASN A 25 1.25 1.04 16.41
CA ASN A 25 2.10 0.57 17.52
C ASN A 25 1.75 -0.84 18.02
N THR A 26 0.75 -1.49 17.42
CA THR A 26 0.41 -2.89 17.68
C THR A 26 0.42 -3.65 16.36
N ARG A 27 0.60 -4.98 16.41
CA ARG A 27 0.61 -5.83 15.22
C ARG A 27 -0.64 -5.63 14.35
N ASP A 28 -1.83 -5.65 14.97
CA ASP A 28 -3.10 -5.43 14.25
C ASP A 28 -3.14 -4.05 13.58
N LYS A 29 -2.73 -2.99 14.28
CA LYS A 29 -2.68 -1.65 13.67
C LYS A 29 -1.67 -1.58 12.54
N VAL A 30 -0.49 -2.19 12.68
CA VAL A 30 0.52 -2.26 11.62
C VAL A 30 -0.08 -2.92 10.38
N ILE A 31 -0.70 -4.09 10.52
CA ILE A 31 -1.32 -4.80 9.39
C ILE A 31 -2.38 -3.94 8.70
N ARG A 32 -3.28 -3.30 9.45
CA ARG A 32 -4.36 -2.49 8.86
C ARG A 32 -3.84 -1.27 8.10
N HIS A 33 -2.84 -0.57 8.64
CA HIS A 33 -2.27 0.58 7.95
C HIS A 33 -1.49 0.15 6.71
N LEU A 34 -0.70 -0.94 6.78
CA LEU A 34 -0.01 -1.47 5.59
C LEU A 34 -0.99 -1.86 4.50
N ALA A 35 -2.10 -2.52 4.85
CA ALA A 35 -3.16 -2.86 3.89
C ALA A 35 -3.79 -1.61 3.26
N SER A 36 -4.05 -0.57 4.06
CA SER A 36 -4.58 0.70 3.56
C SER A 36 -3.62 1.42 2.61
N ILE A 37 -2.33 1.46 2.93
CA ILE A 37 -1.29 2.03 2.07
C ILE A 37 -1.21 1.25 0.75
N LEU A 38 -1.15 -0.08 0.82
CA LEU A 38 -1.10 -0.94 -0.36
C LEU A 38 -2.31 -0.74 -1.28
N ALA A 39 -3.53 -0.72 -0.72
CA ALA A 39 -4.76 -0.52 -1.48
C ALA A 39 -4.75 0.83 -2.22
N ASN A 40 -4.28 1.89 -1.56
CA ASN A 40 -4.18 3.21 -2.18
C ASN A 40 -3.09 3.28 -3.26
N GLU A 41 -1.91 2.68 -3.05
CA GLU A 41 -0.90 2.58 -4.12
C GLU A 41 -1.40 1.79 -5.32
N ASN A 42 -2.18 0.73 -5.08
CA ASN A 42 -2.77 -0.06 -6.13
C ASN A 42 -3.82 0.71 -6.93
N TYR A 43 -4.68 1.47 -6.25
CA TYR A 43 -5.65 2.36 -6.89
C TYR A 43 -4.98 3.48 -7.70
N LEU A 44 -3.95 4.11 -7.15
CA LEU A 44 -3.25 5.24 -7.79
C LEU A 44 -2.44 4.80 -9.01
N HIS A 45 -1.84 3.60 -8.94
CA HIS A 45 -1.06 2.97 -10.01
C HIS A 45 -0.12 3.95 -10.75
N PRO A 46 0.78 4.65 -10.01
CA PRO A 46 1.42 5.89 -10.48
C PRO A 46 2.49 5.68 -11.56
N PHE A 47 2.96 4.44 -11.77
CA PHE A 47 4.00 4.14 -12.74
C PHE A 47 3.42 3.50 -14.00
N ARG A 48 4.06 3.75 -15.15
CA ARG A 48 3.74 3.08 -16.42
C ARG A 48 3.92 1.56 -16.32
N GLU A 49 4.97 1.12 -15.63
CA GLU A 49 5.29 -0.27 -15.34
C GLU A 49 6.03 -0.38 -13.99
N GLY A 50 5.93 -1.54 -13.35
CA GLY A 50 6.67 -1.82 -12.11
C GLY A 50 5.93 -1.49 -10.80
N ASN A 51 4.64 -1.14 -10.85
CA ASN A 51 3.84 -0.84 -9.65
C ASN A 51 3.90 -1.97 -8.61
N GLY A 52 3.71 -3.23 -9.03
CA GLY A 52 3.78 -4.37 -8.10
C GLY A 52 5.13 -4.52 -7.39
N ARG A 53 6.25 -4.22 -8.08
CA ARG A 53 7.58 -4.22 -7.44
C ARG A 53 7.71 -3.09 -6.42
N THR A 54 7.25 -1.89 -6.78
CA THR A 54 7.28 -0.74 -5.86
C THR A 54 6.42 -0.98 -4.63
N GLN A 55 5.18 -1.46 -4.82
CA GLN A 55 4.24 -1.77 -3.74
C GLN A 55 4.87 -2.74 -2.72
N ARG A 56 5.49 -3.83 -3.19
CA ARG A 56 6.17 -4.80 -2.31
C ARG A 56 7.29 -4.15 -1.50
N GLU A 57 8.13 -3.34 -2.14
CA GLU A 57 9.24 -2.69 -1.46
C GLU A 57 8.78 -1.61 -0.47
N VAL A 58 7.69 -0.90 -0.75
CA VAL A 58 7.08 0.06 0.18
C VAL A 58 6.57 -0.65 1.43
N ILE A 59 5.76 -1.71 1.26
CA ILE A 59 5.21 -2.48 2.39
C ILE A 59 6.31 -3.16 3.20
N ARG A 60 7.33 -3.73 2.53
CA ARG A 60 8.50 -4.32 3.20
C ARG A 60 9.27 -3.28 4.02
N SER A 61 9.55 -2.11 3.44
CA SER A 61 10.30 -1.04 4.11
C SER A 61 9.55 -0.49 5.33
N LEU A 62 8.24 -0.31 5.23
CA LEU A 62 7.40 0.13 6.34
C LEU A 62 7.34 -0.94 7.45
N GLY A 63 7.11 -2.21 7.10
CA GLY A 63 7.14 -3.33 8.03
C GLY A 63 8.44 -3.40 8.83
N LEU A 64 9.58 -3.28 8.13
CA LEU A 64 10.91 -3.26 8.76
C LEU A 64 11.08 -2.10 9.73
N ALA A 65 10.55 -0.92 9.41
CA ALA A 65 10.59 0.24 10.30
C ALA A 65 9.80 0.04 11.61
N LYS A 66 8.89 -0.94 11.66
CA LYS A 66 8.18 -1.37 12.88
C LYS A 66 8.73 -2.67 13.49
N GLY A 67 9.86 -3.17 13.00
CA GLY A 67 10.52 -4.37 13.50
C GLY A 67 9.90 -5.68 13.02
N TYR A 68 9.10 -5.65 11.95
CA TYR A 68 8.54 -6.84 11.32
C TYR A 68 9.31 -7.17 10.05
N ASP A 69 9.66 -8.43 9.87
CA ASP A 69 10.09 -8.95 8.59
C ASP A 69 8.84 -9.43 7.84
N SER A 70 8.51 -8.78 6.74
CA SER A 70 7.32 -9.07 5.94
C SER A 70 7.73 -9.63 4.58
N GLU A 71 7.56 -10.94 4.41
CA GLU A 71 7.52 -11.56 3.08
C GLU A 71 6.14 -11.32 2.47
N PHE A 72 6.07 -10.40 1.50
CA PHE A 72 4.84 -10.09 0.78
C PHE A 72 4.90 -10.66 -0.63
N ASN A 73 4.27 -11.81 -0.85
CA ASN A 73 4.30 -12.52 -2.13
C ASN A 73 2.91 -12.53 -2.78
N VAL A 74 2.59 -11.43 -3.48
CA VAL A 74 1.29 -11.23 -4.15
C VAL A 74 1.13 -12.12 -5.39
N GLU A 75 2.23 -12.61 -5.96
CA GLU A 75 2.26 -13.27 -7.27
C GLU A 75 2.01 -14.79 -7.22
N LEU A 76 1.85 -15.38 -6.04
CA LEU A 76 1.69 -16.84 -5.89
C LEU A 76 0.23 -17.30 -5.72
N ASP A 77 -0.72 -16.39 -5.58
CA ASP A 77 -2.10 -16.73 -5.23
C ASP A 77 -3.10 -15.96 -6.09
N ASP A 78 -3.85 -16.69 -6.91
CA ASP A 78 -4.93 -16.15 -7.76
C ASP A 78 -5.97 -15.38 -6.94
N GLU A 79 -6.17 -15.76 -5.67
CA GLU A 79 -7.08 -15.05 -4.76
C GLU A 79 -6.56 -13.65 -4.41
N MET A 80 -5.26 -13.50 -4.13
CA MET A 80 -4.63 -12.21 -3.86
C MET A 80 -4.59 -11.30 -5.10
N TYR A 81 -4.37 -11.89 -6.28
CA TYR A 81 -4.47 -11.17 -7.55
C TYR A 81 -5.89 -10.65 -7.77
N ASN A 82 -6.91 -11.48 -7.57
CA ASN A 82 -8.32 -11.07 -7.72
C ASN A 82 -8.74 -10.01 -6.68
N LEU A 83 -8.30 -10.13 -5.42
CA LEU A 83 -8.53 -9.12 -4.39
C LEU A 83 -7.87 -7.77 -4.73
N SER A 84 -6.69 -7.80 -5.36
CA SER A 84 -6.04 -6.57 -5.84
C SER A 84 -6.82 -5.90 -6.96
N LEU A 85 -7.55 -6.65 -7.80
CA LEU A 85 -8.43 -6.11 -8.83
C LEU A 85 -9.75 -5.57 -8.26
N ASP A 86 -10.32 -6.24 -7.27
CA ASP A 86 -11.61 -5.90 -6.65
C ASP A 86 -11.54 -4.58 -5.86
N GLY A 87 -10.43 -4.32 -5.16
CA GLY A 87 -10.20 -3.06 -4.44
C GLY A 87 -10.13 -1.79 -5.31
N THR A 88 -10.20 -1.93 -6.64
CA THR A 88 -10.11 -0.84 -7.62
C THR A 88 -11.47 -0.42 -8.19
N VAL A 89 -12.56 -1.12 -7.87
CA VAL A 89 -13.88 -0.89 -8.48
C VAL A 89 -14.96 -0.68 -7.41
N HIS A 90 -15.00 0.51 -6.81
CA HIS A 90 -16.21 1.07 -6.19
C HIS A 90 -16.27 2.58 -6.39
#